data_AF-A0A2A6PJD8-F1
#
_entry.id   AF-A0A2A6PJD8-F1
#
_cell.length_a   1.000
_cell.length_b   1.000
_cell.length_c   1.000
_cell.angle_alpha   90.00
_cell.angle_beta   90.00
_cell.angle_gamma   90.00
#
_symmetry.space_group_name_H-M   'P 1'
#
loop_
_entity.id
_entity.type
_entity.pdbx_description
1 polymer ?
#
loop_
_entity_poly.entity_id
_entity_poly.type
_entity_poly.pdbx_seq_one_letter_code
_entity_poly.pdbx_strand_id
1 'polypeptide(L)' 'MIDENRNAKDIRWSEQVAASIVDELLVAKLIAEDRAEWARQIVAQDIHIQLISGFRPPSSN' A
#
# COMPACT_ATOMS: atom_id res chain seq x y z
N MET A 1 -18.18 -10.26 8.45
CA MET A 1 -18.68 -9.18 7.59
C MET A 1 -17.61 -8.10 7.59
N ILE A 2 -17.05 -7.78 6.42
CA ILE A 2 -16.06 -6.71 6.30
C ILE A 2 -16.80 -5.39 6.54
N ASP A 3 -16.30 -4.58 7.47
CA ASP A 3 -16.80 -3.22 7.68
C ASP A 3 -16.37 -2.38 6.45
N GLU A 4 -17.36 -1.96 5.66
CA GLU A 4 -17.12 -1.21 4.41
C GLU A 4 -16.38 0.11 4.63
N ASN A 5 -16.66 0.80 5.75
CA ASN A 5 -15.98 2.04 6.11
C ASN A 5 -14.52 1.78 6.47
N ARG A 6 -14.26 0.69 7.20
CA ARG A 6 -12.91 0.24 7.51
C ARG A 6 -12.15 -0.16 6.25
N ASN A 7 -12.79 -0.91 5.36
CA ASN A 7 -12.20 -1.35 4.10
C ASN A 7 -11.78 -0.17 3.22
N ALA A 8 -12.63 0.85 3.08
CA ALA A 8 -12.30 2.06 2.33
C ALA A 8 -11.12 2.84 2.95
N LYS A 9 -11.01 2.88 4.29
CA LYS A 9 -9.84 3.46 4.97
C LYS A 9 -8.57 2.66 4.71
N ASP A 10 -8.66 1.34 4.76
CA ASP A 10 -7.53 0.44 4.55
C ASP A 10 -6.99 0.52 3.12
N ILE A 11 -7.88 0.58 2.13
CA ILE A 11 -7.51 0.79 0.72
C ILE A 11 -6.78 2.12 0.56
N ARG A 12 -7.35 3.22 1.09
CA ARG A 12 -6.72 4.54 0.97
C ARG A 12 -5.35 4.58 1.64
N TRP A 13 -5.23 3.98 2.82
CA TRP A 13 -3.96 3.93 3.53
C TRP A 13 -2.93 3.08 2.78
N SER A 14 -3.33 1.93 2.21
CA SER A 14 -2.41 1.09 1.44
C SER A 14 -1.91 1.79 0.17
N GLU A 15 -2.76 2.53 -0.54
CA GLU A 15 -2.38 3.36 -1.68
C GLU A 15 -1.35 4.44 -1.31
N GLN A 16 -1.56 5.12 -0.18
CA GLN A 16 -0.63 6.16 0.31
C GLN A 16 0.74 5.58 0.66
N VAL A 17 0.77 4.48 1.41
CA VAL A 17 2.02 3.82 1.81
C VAL A 17 2.75 3.27 0.59
N ALA A 18 2.01 2.66 -0.35
CA ALA A 18 2.58 2.14 -1.58
C ALA A 18 3.21 3.25 -2.45
N ALA A 19 2.57 4.41 -2.54
CA ALA A 19 3.14 5.56 -3.23
C ALA A 19 4.49 5.98 -2.61
N SER A 20 4.54 6.13 -1.29
CA SER A 20 5.79 6.48 -0.60
C SER A 20 6.90 5.45 -0.79
N ILE A 21 6.58 4.15 -0.68
CA ILE A 21 7.54 3.06 -0.92
C ILE A 21 8.09 3.14 -2.36
N VAL A 22 7.21 3.25 -3.35
CA VAL A 22 7.63 3.26 -4.75
C VAL A 22 8.46 4.50 -5.10
N ASP A 23 8.12 5.65 -4.52
CA ASP A 23 8.91 6.87 -4.70
C ASP A 23 10.33 6.72 -4.13
N GLU A 24 10.49 6.07 -2.98
CA GLU A 24 11.82 5.71 -2.45
C GLU A 24 12.59 4.75 -3.37
N LEU A 25 11.90 3.74 -3.94
CA LEU A 25 12.52 2.80 -4.89
C LEU A 25 12.97 3.51 -6.19
N LEU A 26 12.23 4.50 -6.67
CA LEU A 26 12.60 5.33 -7.81
C LEU A 26 13.83 6.18 -7.51
N VAL A 27 13.84 6.87 -6.36
CA VAL A 27 14.98 7.69 -5.92
C VAL A 27 16.24 6.84 -5.78
N ALA A 28 16.10 5.63 -5.24
CA ALA A 28 17.19 4.66 -5.12
C ALA A 28 17.58 3.98 -6.46
N LYS A 29 16.87 4.26 -7.56
CA LYS A 29 17.07 3.64 -8.89
C LYS A 29 16.95 2.12 -8.88
N LEU A 30 16.11 1.57 -8.00
CA LEU A 30 15.85 0.13 -7.89
C LEU A 30 14.77 -0.34 -8.87
N ILE A 31 13.95 0.59 -9.36
CA ILE A 31 12.95 0.36 -10.41
C ILE A 31 13.03 1.47 -11.45
N ALA A 32 12.56 1.19 -12.66
CA ALA A 32 12.44 2.17 -13.73
C ALA A 32 11.13 2.98 -13.61
N GLU A 33 11.12 4.21 -14.13
CA GLU A 33 9.97 5.11 -14.07
C GLU A 33 8.72 4.54 -14.77
N ASP A 34 8.90 3.81 -15.88
CA ASP A 34 7.82 3.15 -16.61
C ASP A 34 7.16 2.01 -15.82
N ARG A 35 7.82 1.50 -14.77
CA ARG A 35 7.32 0.47 -13.86
C ARG A 35 6.68 1.04 -12.60
N ALA A 36 6.81 2.35 -12.34
CA ALA A 36 6.40 2.96 -11.09
C ALA A 36 4.91 2.74 -10.80
N GLU A 37 4.05 3.00 -11.77
CA GLU A 37 2.60 2.90 -11.56
C GLU A 37 2.16 1.46 -11.28
N TRP A 38 2.69 0.51 -12.05
CA TRP A 38 2.44 -0.91 -11.82
C TRP A 38 2.94 -1.35 -10.43
N ALA A 39 4.13 -0.89 -10.02
CA ALA A 39 4.67 -1.19 -8.70
C ALA A 39 3.78 -0.64 -7.57
N ARG A 40 3.23 0.59 -7.72
CA ARG A 40 2.32 1.18 -6.72
C ARG A 40 1.09 0.30 -6.51
N GLN A 41 0.49 -0.18 -7.60
CA GLN A 41 -0.70 -1.02 -7.55
C GLN A 41 -0.42 -2.36 -6.86
N ILE A 42 0.70 -3.01 -7.17
CA ILE A 42 1.08 -4.28 -6.54
C ILE A 42 1.36 -4.11 -5.04
N VAL A 43 2.13 -3.10 -4.67
CA VAL A 43 2.46 -2.83 -3.26
C VAL A 43 1.21 -2.45 -2.47
N ALA A 44 0.32 -1.62 -3.03
CA ALA A 44 -0.94 -1.25 -2.39
C ALA A 44 -1.84 -2.48 -2.15
N GLN A 45 -1.91 -3.38 -3.12
CA GLN A 45 -2.69 -4.61 -3.00
C GLN A 45 -2.11 -5.56 -1.94
N ASP A 46 -0.78 -5.73 -1.91
CA ASP A 46 -0.12 -6.58 -0.90
C ASP A 46 -0.36 -6.04 0.52
N ILE A 47 -0.15 -4.74 0.73
CA ILE A 47 -0.44 -4.07 2.00
C ILE A 47 -1.91 -4.25 2.39
N HIS A 48 -2.84 -4.07 1.46
CA HIS A 48 -4.27 -4.22 1.75
C HIS A 48 -4.61 -5.66 2.19
N ILE A 49 -4.03 -6.67 1.52
CA ILE A 49 -4.17 -8.08 1.90
C ILE A 49 -3.68 -8.30 3.34
N GLN A 50 -2.54 -7.73 3.73
CA GLN A 50 -2.02 -7.82 5.10
C GLN A 50 -2.99 -7.20 6.13
N LEU A 51 -3.55 -6.03 5.84
CA LEU A 51 -4.47 -5.32 6.73
C LEU A 51 -5.79 -6.07 6.98
N ILE A 52 -6.35 -6.68 5.94
CA ILE A 52 -7.59 -7.48 6.07
C ILE A 52 -7.31 -8.85 6.71
N SER A 53 -6.07 -9.35 6.60
CA SER A 53 -5.60 -10.57 7.27
C SER A 53 -5.28 -10.37 8.76
N GLY A 54 -5.39 -9.14 9.26
CA GLY A 54 -5.16 -8.80 10.67
C GLY A 54 -3.74 -8.37 11.01
N PHE A 55 -2.82 -8.32 10.03
CA PHE A 55 -1.47 -7.80 10.20
C PHE A 55 -1.48 -6.28 10.11
N ARG A 56 -1.92 -5.64 11.19
CA ARG A 56 -1.94 -4.18 11.30
C ARG A 56 -0.76 -3.67 12.10
N PRO A 57 -0.11 -2.59 11.66
CA PRO A 57 0.86 -1.89 12.49
C PRO A 57 0.21 -1.50 13.84
N PRO A 58 0.92 -1.64 14.96
CA PRO A 58 0.37 -1.39 16.29
C PRO A 58 -0.01 0.07 16.56
N SER A 59 0.32 1.01 15.67
CA SER A 59 0.11 2.46 15.85
C SER A 59 -1.12 3.04 15.11
N SER A 60 -2.04 2.21 14.65
CA SER A 60 -3.23 2.65 13.89
C SER A 60 -4.53 2.61 14.71
N ASN A 61 -4.46 3.06 15.98
CA ASN A 61 -5.65 3.28 16.83
C ASN A 61 -6.04 4.76 16.83
#